data_AF-A0A075G8M8-F1
#
_entry.id   AF-A0A075G8M8-F1
#
_cell.length_a   1.000
_cell.length_b   1.000
_cell.length_c   1.000
_cell.angle_alpha   90.00
_cell.angle_beta   90.00
_cell.angle_gamma   90.00
#
_symmetry.space_group_name_H-M   'P 1'
#
loop_
_entity.id
_entity.type
_entity.pdbx_description
1 polymer ?
#
loop_
_entity_poly.entity_id
_entity_poly.type
_entity_poly.pdbx_seq_one_letter_code
_entity_poly.pdbx_strand_id
1 'polypeptide(L)' 'MLLPSHKNSKSAEFLKIDWSDYKENIVGFINEIHSIAGDILITSPNDFKRAYETISKLAS' A
#
# COMPACT_ATOMS: atom_id res chain seq x y z
N MET A 1 -5.13 -0.35 3.81
CA MET A 1 -3.66 -0.30 3.66
C MET A 1 -3.22 1.02 3.05
N LEU A 2 -2.27 1.73 3.66
CA LEU A 2 -1.65 2.94 3.10
C LEU A 2 -0.42 2.56 2.27
N LEU A 3 -0.33 3.05 1.02
CA LEU A 3 0.80 2.74 0.14
C LEU A 3 2.09 3.47 0.54
N PRO A 4 3.25 2.77 0.58
CA PRO A 4 4.53 3.39 0.85
C PRO A 4 4.96 4.32 -0.27
N SER A 5 5.16 5.59 0.06
CA SER A 5 5.84 6.55 -0.80
C SER A 5 6.32 7.75 0.01
N HIS A 6 7.25 8.52 -0.56
CA HIS A 6 7.68 9.77 0.08
C HIS A 6 6.50 10.73 0.29
N LYS A 7 5.55 10.79 -0.64
CA LYS A 7 4.37 11.67 -0.53
C LYS A 7 3.39 11.23 0.58
N ASN A 8 3.37 9.94 0.92
CA ASN A 8 2.54 9.41 1.99
C ASN A 8 3.24 9.40 3.37
N SER A 9 4.52 9.79 3.48
CA SER A 9 5.30 9.62 4.72
C SER A 9 4.70 10.38 5.92
N LYS A 10 4.24 11.62 5.70
CA LYS A 10 3.56 12.42 6.75
C LYS A 10 2.28 11.75 7.24
N SER A 11 1.51 11.14 6.33
CA SER A 11 0.27 10.43 6.69
C SER A 11 0.57 9.14 7.45
N ALA A 12 1.64 8.42 7.08
CA ALA A 12 2.08 7.23 7.80
C ALA A 12 2.58 7.56 9.21
N GLU A 13 3.38 8.62 9.36
CA GLU A 13 3.84 9.12 10.65
C GLU A 13 2.67 9.50 11.55
N PHE A 14 1.71 10.28 11.03
CA PHE A 14 0.52 10.68 11.77
C PHE A 14 -0.32 9.48 12.24
N LEU A 15 -0.47 8.46 11.38
CA LEU A 15 -1.22 7.24 11.69
C LEU A 15 -0.40 6.19 12.44
N LYS A 16 0.88 6.46 12.74
CA LYS A 16 1.83 5.52 13.35
C LYS A 16 1.93 4.19 12.60
N ILE A 17 1.90 4.25 11.27
CA ILE A 17 2.04 3.08 10.39
C ILE A 17 3.52 2.90 10.07
N ASP A 18 4.08 1.75 10.45
CA ASP A 18 5.37 1.29 9.94
C ASP A 18 5.14 0.36 8.74
N TRP A 19 5.88 0.62 7.67
CA TRP A 19 5.83 -0.14 6.43
C TRP A 19 7.18 -0.74 6.05
N SER A 20 8.14 -0.74 6.98
CA SER A 20 9.48 -1.26 6.74
C SER A 20 9.47 -2.71 6.25
N ASP A 21 8.51 -3.51 6.71
CA ASP A 21 8.37 -4.93 6.38
C ASP A 21 7.82 -5.18 4.97
N TYR A 22 7.03 -4.25 4.41
CA TYR A 22 6.33 -4.48 3.14
C TYR A 22 6.65 -3.46 2.04
N LYS A 23 7.42 -2.41 2.33
CA LYS A 23 7.73 -1.33 1.36
C LYS A 23 8.41 -1.83 0.08
N GLU A 24 9.22 -2.88 0.18
CA GLU A 24 9.98 -3.45 -0.95
C GLU A 24 9.13 -4.45 -1.76
N ASN A 25 8.13 -5.09 -1.15
CA ASN A 25 7.26 -6.07 -1.81
C ASN A 25 5.77 -5.83 -1.49
N ILE A 26 5.27 -4.68 -1.93
CA ILE A 26 3.89 -4.27 -1.70
C ILE A 26 2.86 -5.25 -2.30
N VAL A 27 3.14 -5.80 -3.48
CA VAL A 27 2.21 -6.70 -4.19
C VAL A 27 2.10 -8.04 -3.45
N GLY A 28 3.23 -8.62 -3.03
CA GLY A 28 3.22 -9.85 -2.24
C GLY A 28 2.45 -9.68 -0.93
N PHE A 29 2.68 -8.58 -0.23
CA PHE A 29 1.97 -8.28 1.01
C PHE A 29 0.46 -8.09 0.82
N ILE A 30 0.03 -7.42 -0.27
CA ILE A 30 -1.40 -7.29 -0.59
C ILE A 30 -2.02 -8.67 -0.83
N ASN A 31 -1.35 -9.54 -1.59
CA ASN A 31 -1.84 -10.90 -1.85
C ASN A 31 -1.94 -11.74 -0.56
N GLU A 32 -0.97 -11.60 0.34
CA GLU A 32 -0.98 -12.27 1.64
C GLU A 32 -2.17 -11.81 2.50
N ILE A 33 -2.37 -10.50 2.64
CA ILE A 33 -3.54 -9.97 3.37
C ILE A 33 -4.84 -10.44 2.73
N HIS A 34 -4.93 -10.48 1.40
CA HIS A 34 -6.15 -10.85 0.69
C HIS A 34 -6.50 -12.31 0.97
N SER A 35 -5.49 -13.19 1.05
CA SER A 35 -5.69 -14.60 1.41
C SER A 35 -6.28 -14.80 2.81
N ILE A 36 -6.13 -13.80 3.70
CA ILE A 36 -6.58 -13.85 5.10
C ILE A 36 -7.91 -13.12 5.29
N ALA A 37 -8.03 -11.91 4.73
CA ALA A 37 -9.12 -10.97 4.98
C ALA A 37 -10.17 -10.93 3.86
N GLY A 38 -9.87 -11.53 2.70
CA GLY A 38 -10.65 -11.30 1.48
C GLY A 38 -10.43 -9.87 0.98
N ASP A 39 -11.45 -9.02 1.12
CA ASP A 39 -11.41 -7.67 0.56
C ASP A 39 -10.41 -6.75 1.26
N ILE A 40 -9.68 -5.95 0.46
CA ILE A 40 -8.71 -4.97 0.96
C ILE A 40 -9.06 -3.58 0.44
N LEU A 41 -9.15 -2.62 1.35
CA LEU A 41 -9.15 -1.20 1.02
C LEU A 41 -7.71 -0.68 0.91
N ILE A 42 -7.31 -0.24 -0.29
CA ILE A 42 -6.02 0.43 -0.53
C ILE A 42 -6.25 1.94 -0.61
N THR A 43 -5.41 2.72 0.08
CA THR A 43 -5.45 4.18 0.05
C THR A 43 -4.07 4.79 -0.21
N SER A 44 -4.07 5.90 -0.93
CA SER A 44 -2.87 6.68 -1.26
C SER A 44 -3.25 8.15 -1.47
N PRO A 45 -3.71 8.84 -0.41
CA PRO A 45 -4.36 10.14 -0.53
C PRO A 45 -3.46 11.20 -1.16
N ASN A 46 -2.13 11.05 -1.02
CA ASN A 46 -1.16 12.02 -1.53
C ASN A 46 -0.34 11.50 -2.72
N ASP A 47 -0.61 10.28 -3.21
CA ASP A 47 0.17 9.66 -4.28
C ASP A 47 -0.67 8.80 -5.23
N PHE A 48 -1.46 9.48 -6.07
CA PHE A 48 -2.31 8.85 -7.08
C PHE A 48 -1.51 8.00 -8.07
N LYS A 49 -0.35 8.49 -8.53
CA LYS A 49 0.50 7.75 -9.49
C LYS A 49 0.94 6.41 -8.90
N ARG A 50 1.42 6.40 -7.65
CA ARG A 50 1.81 5.17 -6.96
C ARG A 50 0.64 4.21 -6.77
N ALA A 51 -0.57 4.73 -6.49
CA ALA A 51 -1.78 3.91 -6.42
C ALA A 51 -2.07 3.22 -7.75
N TYR A 52 -2.08 3.99 -8.84
CA TYR A 52 -2.30 3.46 -10.18
C TYR A 52 -1.26 2.38 -10.52
N GLU A 53 0.04 2.65 -10.35
CA GLU A 53 1.10 1.67 -10.62
C GLU A 53 0.95 0.37 -9.82
N THR A 54 0.54 0.48 -8.54
CA THR A 54 0.35 -0.69 -7.67
C THR A 54 -0.86 -1.51 -8.11
N ILE A 55 -1.98 -0.85 -8.41
CA ILE A 55 -3.22 -1.50 -8.87
C ILE A 55 -2.99 -2.16 -10.24
N SER A 56 -2.30 -1.49 -11.16
CA SER A 56 -1.97 -2.06 -12.47
C SER A 56 -1.17 -3.35 -12.36
N LYS A 57 -0.20 -3.40 -11.43
CA LYS A 57 0.59 -4.63 -11.17
C LYS A 57 -0.25 -5.77 -10.58
N LEU A 58 -1.32 -5.46 -9.85
CA LEU A 58 -2.23 -6.48 -9.28
C LEU A 58 -3.22 -7.03 -10.32
N ALA A 59 -3.55 -6.22 -11.33
CA ALA A 59 -4.43 -6.61 -12.43
C ALA A 59 -3.69 -7.30 -13.60
N SER A 60 -2.37 -7.46 -13.48
CA SER A 60 -1.49 -8.11 -14.48
C SER A 60 -1.39 -9.60 -14.22
#